data_AF-A0AAJ4Y671-F1
#
_entry.id   AF-A0AAJ4Y671-F1
#
_cell.length_a   1.000
_cell.length_b   1.000
_cell.length_c   1.000
_cell.angle_alpha   90.00
_cell.angle_beta   90.00
_cell.angle_gamma   90.00
#
_symmetry.space_group_name_H-M   'P 1'
#
loop_
_entity.id
_entity.type
_entity.pdbx_description
1 polymer ?
#
loop_
_entity_poly.entity_id
_entity_poly.type
_entity_poly.pdbx_seq_one_letter_code
_entity_poly.pdbx_strand_id
1 'polypeptide(L)'
;MSLAATPDLAALWRYRYPSGPPLAHTFRSTYADRWVRFHSLPGSKRYPESEDEYAIVLDRYNTILVELFAGTDVFVVTMDWSNTPTGPAGHPTPRETLHPDGIRWWTESEQDDPAPEFHTHTRLYADRRPWERGCVDDLLRAVADETLVEVFITDTELRRIHHPYDGGADVILATPAERDRLRGRHTDWLSSHPAGL
;
A
#
# COMPACT_ATOMS: atom_id res chain seq x y z
N MET A 1 15.06 10.91 -23.74
CA MET A 1 14.06 11.39 -22.75
C MET A 1 14.80 11.63 -21.45
N SER A 2 14.76 12.86 -20.93
CA SER A 2 15.42 13.22 -19.68
C SER A 2 14.70 12.52 -18.52
N LEU A 3 15.36 11.58 -17.85
CA LEU A 3 14.92 11.08 -16.55
C LEU A 3 15.10 12.24 -15.58
N ALA A 4 14.02 12.98 -15.30
CA ALA A 4 14.02 13.86 -14.14
C ALA A 4 14.43 13.00 -12.93
N ALA A 5 15.52 13.38 -12.24
CA ALA A 5 15.96 12.68 -11.05
C ALA A 5 14.76 12.54 -10.11
N THR A 6 14.40 11.31 -9.77
CA THR A 6 13.31 11.07 -8.83
C THR A 6 13.73 11.73 -7.51
N PRO A 7 12.89 12.57 -6.87
CA PRO A 7 13.20 13.10 -5.55
C PRO A 7 13.62 11.94 -4.63
N ASP A 8 14.55 12.20 -3.70
CA ASP A 8 14.87 11.23 -2.66
C ASP A 8 13.58 10.92 -1.87
N LEU A 9 12.97 9.78 -2.19
CA LEU A 9 11.67 9.37 -1.66
C LEU A 9 11.74 9.20 -0.14
N ALA A 10 12.89 8.80 0.40
CA ALA A 10 13.09 8.70 1.84
C ALA A 10 13.14 10.08 2.50
N ALA A 11 13.79 11.07 1.88
CA ALA A 11 13.77 12.45 2.36
C ALA A 11 12.35 13.05 2.30
N LEU A 12 11.62 12.81 1.20
CA LEU A 12 10.24 13.27 1.06
C LEU A 12 9.32 12.62 2.10
N TRP A 13 9.48 11.32 2.36
CA TRP A 13 8.73 10.61 3.41
C TRP A 13 8.98 11.23 4.78
N ARG A 14 10.25 11.40 5.18
CA ARG A 14 10.61 12.00 6.48
C ARG A 14 10.03 13.40 6.66
N TYR A 15 9.98 14.19 5.59
CA TYR A 15 9.38 15.51 5.60
C TYR A 15 7.85 15.46 5.75
N ARG A 16 7.18 14.55 5.03
CA ARG A 16 5.71 14.49 4.98
C ARG A 16 5.08 13.74 6.15
N TYR A 17 5.81 12.75 6.67
CA TYR A 17 5.36 11.75 7.63
C TYR A 17 6.40 11.58 8.76
N PRO A 18 6.62 12.62 9.58
CA PRO A 18 7.65 12.58 10.62
C PRO A 18 7.33 11.61 11.77
N SER A 19 6.10 11.13 11.87
CA SER A 19 5.60 10.33 12.99
C SER A 19 5.99 8.85 12.94
N GLY A 20 6.56 8.35 11.84
CA GLY A 20 6.95 6.95 11.75
C GLY A 20 7.42 6.49 10.38
N PRO A 21 7.91 5.24 10.30
CA PRO A 21 8.38 4.66 9.06
C PRO A 21 7.21 4.42 8.09
N PRO A 22 7.50 4.21 6.79
CA PRO A 22 6.55 3.83 5.74
C PRO A 22 6.00 2.39 5.88
N LEU A 23 5.62 1.97 7.09
CA LEU A 23 4.99 0.68 7.36
C LEU A 23 3.46 0.83 7.32
N ALA A 24 2.84 0.30 6.28
CA ALA A 24 1.46 0.54 5.92
C ALA A 24 0.45 0.03 6.96
N HIS A 25 0.75 -1.09 7.64
CA HIS A 25 -0.08 -1.57 8.76
C HIS A 25 -0.20 -0.56 9.92
N THR A 26 0.72 0.40 10.05
CA THR A 26 0.69 1.41 11.11
C THR A 26 -0.18 2.61 10.78
N PHE A 27 -0.48 2.85 9.50
CA PHE A 27 -1.06 4.12 9.02
C PHE A 27 -2.43 4.43 9.60
N ARG A 28 -3.25 3.40 9.88
CA ARG A 28 -4.57 3.57 10.50
C ARG A 28 -4.50 4.26 11.87
N SER A 29 -3.46 3.97 12.64
CA SER A 29 -3.27 4.53 13.97
C SER A 29 -2.59 5.89 13.89
N THR A 30 -1.57 6.00 13.04
CA THR A 30 -0.74 7.21 12.90
C THR A 30 -1.50 8.37 12.24
N TYR A 31 -2.43 8.08 11.32
CA TYR A 31 -3.16 9.07 10.52
C TYR A 31 -4.68 8.92 10.64
N ALA A 32 -5.16 8.55 11.83
CA ALA A 32 -6.56 8.20 12.09
C ALA A 32 -7.59 9.28 11.65
N ASP A 33 -7.22 10.56 11.70
CA ASP A 33 -8.09 11.67 11.30
C ASP A 33 -8.33 11.74 9.77
N ARG A 34 -7.43 11.17 8.98
CA ARG A 34 -7.45 11.15 7.51
C ARG A 34 -7.62 9.74 6.93
N TRP A 35 -7.79 8.76 7.80
CA TRP A 35 -7.94 7.35 7.45
C TRP A 35 -9.41 6.98 7.19
N VAL A 36 -9.61 6.08 6.23
CA VAL A 36 -10.85 5.35 5.95
C VAL A 36 -10.52 3.95 5.43
N ARG A 37 -11.37 2.98 5.76
CA ARG A 37 -11.30 1.59 5.30
C ARG A 37 -12.46 1.26 4.36
N PHE A 38 -12.16 0.52 3.29
CA PHE A 38 -13.15 -0.04 2.37
C PHE A 38 -12.96 -1.55 2.25
N HIS A 39 -14.04 -2.32 2.29
CA HIS A 39 -14.01 -3.76 2.03
C HIS A 39 -13.96 -4.04 0.54
N SER A 40 -13.16 -5.03 0.15
CA SER A 40 -12.99 -5.42 -1.25
C SER A 40 -14.12 -6.31 -1.78
N LEU A 41 -14.86 -6.97 -0.89
CA LEU A 41 -16.03 -7.79 -1.25
C LEU A 41 -17.30 -7.36 -0.48
N PRO A 42 -18.49 -7.68 -1.01
CA PRO A 42 -19.76 -7.49 -0.30
C PRO A 42 -19.80 -8.25 1.03
N GLY A 43 -20.51 -7.70 2.01
CA GLY A 43 -20.69 -8.33 3.33
C GLY A 43 -19.38 -8.49 4.11
N SER A 44 -18.35 -7.72 3.78
CA SER A 44 -17.02 -7.80 4.41
C SER A 44 -16.37 -9.19 4.26
N LYS A 45 -16.72 -9.95 3.21
CA LYS A 45 -16.01 -11.20 2.88
C LYS A 45 -14.53 -10.89 2.66
N ARG A 46 -13.65 -11.73 3.23
CA ARG A 46 -12.21 -11.48 3.26
C ARG A 46 -11.51 -11.94 1.98
N TYR A 47 -11.72 -13.19 1.59
CA TYR A 47 -10.98 -13.80 0.48
C TYR A 47 -11.91 -14.07 -0.71
N PRO A 48 -11.49 -13.74 -1.95
CA PRO A 48 -12.18 -14.19 -3.16
C PRO A 48 -11.98 -15.70 -3.36
N GLU A 49 -13.02 -16.39 -3.79
CA GLU A 49 -13.06 -17.85 -4.02
C GLU A 49 -13.40 -18.19 -5.49
N SER A 50 -13.66 -17.18 -6.32
CA SER A 50 -13.97 -17.31 -7.75
C SER A 50 -13.45 -16.11 -8.54
N GLU A 51 -13.29 -16.28 -9.86
CA GLU A 51 -12.90 -15.18 -10.76
C GLU A 51 -13.91 -14.02 -10.76
N ASP A 52 -15.19 -14.30 -10.55
CA ASP A 52 -16.21 -13.25 -10.40
C ASP A 52 -15.97 -12.41 -9.14
N GLU A 53 -15.53 -13.04 -8.04
CA GLU A 53 -15.17 -12.33 -6.82
C GLU A 53 -13.84 -11.56 -6.98
N TYR A 54 -12.85 -12.12 -7.67
CA TYR A 54 -11.64 -11.35 -8.04
C TYR A 54 -11.98 -10.13 -8.88
N ALA A 55 -12.90 -10.25 -9.84
CA ALA A 55 -13.35 -9.11 -10.64
C ALA A 55 -13.94 -8.00 -9.75
N ILE A 56 -14.71 -8.35 -8.71
CA ILE A 56 -15.23 -7.37 -7.75
C ILE A 56 -14.10 -6.73 -6.93
N VAL A 57 -13.16 -7.53 -6.41
CA VAL A 57 -12.02 -7.03 -5.62
C VAL A 57 -11.20 -6.03 -6.43
N LEU A 58 -10.81 -6.42 -7.65
CA LEU A 58 -10.01 -5.58 -8.55
C LEU A 58 -10.79 -4.33 -8.97
N ASP A 59 -12.10 -4.45 -9.23
CA ASP A 59 -12.94 -3.31 -9.58
C ASP A 59 -13.01 -2.27 -8.44
N ARG A 60 -13.20 -2.71 -7.19
CA ARG A 60 -13.25 -1.80 -6.04
C ARG A 60 -11.91 -1.12 -5.78
N TYR A 61 -10.80 -1.87 -5.77
CA TYR A 61 -9.46 -1.29 -5.62
C TYR A 61 -9.15 -0.28 -6.72
N ASN A 62 -9.37 -0.64 -7.98
CA ASN A 62 -9.13 0.26 -9.08
C ASN A 62 -10.05 1.48 -9.07
N THR A 63 -11.29 1.36 -8.57
CA THR A 63 -12.19 2.50 -8.44
C THR A 63 -11.65 3.54 -7.47
N ILE A 64 -11.18 3.10 -6.29
CA ILE A 64 -10.52 4.01 -5.35
C ILE A 64 -9.24 4.60 -5.95
N LEU A 65 -8.39 3.77 -6.57
CA LEU A 65 -7.13 4.24 -7.17
C LEU A 65 -7.36 5.26 -8.29
N VAL A 66 -8.38 5.07 -9.14
CA VAL A 66 -8.78 6.05 -10.18
C VAL A 66 -9.20 7.37 -9.54
N GLU A 67 -9.99 7.35 -8.47
CA GLU A 67 -10.39 8.60 -7.80
C GLU A 67 -9.22 9.34 -7.15
N LEU A 68 -8.20 8.61 -6.69
CA LEU A 68 -7.03 9.21 -6.05
C LEU A 68 -6.00 9.72 -7.06
N PHE A 69 -5.82 9.01 -8.18
CA PHE A 69 -4.60 9.12 -9.00
C PHE A 69 -4.83 9.29 -10.51
N ALA A 70 -6.08 9.38 -10.98
CA ALA A 70 -6.36 9.59 -12.41
C ALA A 70 -5.59 10.80 -12.98
N GLY A 71 -4.87 10.57 -14.08
CA GLY A 71 -4.08 11.60 -14.76
C GLY A 71 -2.79 12.01 -14.05
N THR A 72 -2.32 11.21 -13.08
CA THR A 72 -1.08 11.46 -12.33
C THR A 72 -0.11 10.27 -12.43
N ASP A 73 1.14 10.50 -12.08
CA ASP A 73 2.08 9.42 -11.78
C ASP A 73 1.90 8.95 -10.34
N VAL A 74 2.13 7.67 -10.11
CA VAL A 74 2.12 7.05 -8.78
C VAL A 74 3.47 6.42 -8.46
N PHE A 75 3.75 6.31 -7.17
CA PHE A 75 4.69 5.32 -6.66
C PHE A 75 3.92 4.07 -6.27
N VAL A 76 4.38 2.92 -6.75
CA VAL A 76 3.94 1.60 -6.26
C VAL A 76 5.02 1.11 -5.31
N VAL A 77 4.62 0.78 -4.08
CA VAL A 77 5.54 0.35 -3.03
C VAL A 77 5.23 -1.08 -2.63
N THR A 78 6.26 -1.93 -2.62
CA THR A 78 6.20 -3.29 -2.08
C THR A 78 7.34 -3.50 -1.09
N MET A 79 7.24 -4.55 -0.28
CA MET A 79 8.28 -4.88 0.69
C MET A 79 8.93 -6.23 0.47
N ASP A 80 10.07 -6.44 1.11
CA ASP A 80 10.51 -7.75 1.59
C ASP A 80 11.05 -7.66 3.03
N TRP A 81 11.45 -8.82 3.57
CA TRP A 81 12.16 -8.93 4.84
C TRP A 81 13.52 -9.61 4.65
N SER A 82 14.50 -9.25 5.47
CA SER A 82 15.78 -9.96 5.58
C SER A 82 16.29 -9.96 7.01
N ASN A 83 17.10 -10.95 7.36
CA ASN A 83 17.80 -11.04 8.65
C ASN A 83 19.05 -10.13 8.69
N THR A 84 19.43 -9.52 7.56
CA THR A 84 20.49 -8.49 7.53
C THR A 84 20.09 -7.35 6.61
N PRO A 85 20.66 -6.13 6.76
CA PRO A 85 20.27 -4.98 5.94
C PRO A 85 20.49 -5.20 4.43
N THR A 86 21.50 -5.99 4.06
CA THR A 86 21.93 -6.21 2.67
C THR A 86 21.87 -7.67 2.21
N GLY A 87 21.33 -8.57 3.04
CA GLY A 87 21.24 -10.00 2.75
C GLY A 87 20.15 -10.36 1.74
N PRO A 88 19.99 -11.65 1.43
CA PRO A 88 18.88 -12.11 0.60
C PRO A 88 17.54 -11.84 1.31
N ALA A 89 16.48 -11.66 0.52
CA ALA A 89 15.13 -11.65 1.06
C ALA A 89 14.76 -13.04 1.60
N GLY A 90 14.00 -13.11 2.69
CA GLY A 90 13.46 -14.37 3.21
C GLY A 90 12.45 -15.01 2.24
N HIS A 91 11.63 -14.18 1.59
CA HIS A 91 10.65 -14.59 0.59
C HIS A 91 10.69 -13.61 -0.60
N PRO A 92 11.60 -13.79 -1.58
CA PRO A 92 11.77 -12.85 -2.70
C PRO A 92 10.57 -12.85 -3.66
N THR A 93 9.88 -13.98 -3.78
CA THR A 93 8.69 -14.15 -4.63
C THR A 93 7.42 -14.08 -3.79
N PRO A 94 6.32 -13.49 -4.30
CA PRO A 94 6.15 -13.02 -5.68
C PRO A 94 6.65 -11.59 -5.94
N ARG A 95 7.18 -10.88 -4.92
CA ARG A 95 7.59 -9.46 -5.03
C ARG A 95 8.52 -9.18 -6.22
N GLU A 96 9.61 -9.92 -6.36
CA GLU A 96 10.59 -9.70 -7.44
C GLU A 96 10.00 -9.94 -8.84
N THR A 97 9.06 -10.88 -8.96
CA THR A 97 8.39 -11.20 -10.22
C THR A 97 7.36 -10.14 -10.58
N LEU A 98 6.58 -9.68 -9.60
CA LEU A 98 5.47 -8.73 -9.81
C LEU A 98 5.93 -7.25 -9.78
N HIS A 99 7.08 -6.98 -9.17
CA HIS A 99 7.65 -5.63 -9.04
C HIS A 99 9.17 -5.64 -9.33
N PRO A 100 9.58 -6.01 -10.56
CA PRO A 100 10.99 -6.15 -10.93
C PRO A 100 11.73 -4.81 -11.00
N ASP A 101 11.03 -3.73 -11.34
CA ASP A 101 11.62 -2.38 -11.49
C ASP A 101 11.69 -1.61 -10.15
N GLY A 102 11.23 -2.23 -9.06
CA GLY A 102 11.22 -1.60 -7.74
C GLY A 102 12.64 -1.36 -7.21
N ILE A 103 12.96 -0.10 -6.94
CA ILE A 103 14.26 0.29 -6.36
C ILE A 103 14.10 0.45 -4.86
N ARG A 104 15.00 -0.19 -4.09
CA ARG A 104 15.01 -0.06 -2.63
C ARG A 104 15.26 1.40 -2.23
N TRP A 105 14.37 1.97 -1.44
CA TRP A 105 14.44 3.36 -1.00
C TRP A 105 14.35 3.51 0.53
N TRP A 106 13.86 2.49 1.24
CA TRP A 106 13.80 2.47 2.70
C TRP A 106 14.24 1.12 3.26
N THR A 107 14.89 1.16 4.43
CA THR A 107 15.13 -0.01 5.27
C THR A 107 14.77 0.35 6.70
N GLU A 108 13.74 -0.30 7.23
CA GLU A 108 13.36 -0.24 8.64
C GLU A 108 13.98 -1.45 9.35
N SER A 109 14.58 -1.26 10.52
CA SER A 109 15.30 -2.32 11.22
C SER A 109 14.79 -2.48 12.65
N GLU A 110 14.26 -3.66 12.96
CA GLU A 110 13.89 -4.06 14.31
C GLU A 110 15.02 -4.92 14.88
N GLN A 111 15.72 -4.38 15.88
CA GLN A 111 16.93 -4.95 16.46
C GLN A 111 16.85 -5.00 18.00
N ASP A 112 15.63 -5.01 18.53
CA ASP A 112 15.39 -5.01 19.99
C ASP A 112 15.78 -6.35 20.62
N ASP A 113 15.77 -7.43 19.85
CA ASP A 113 16.26 -8.73 20.31
C ASP A 113 17.79 -8.72 20.48
N PRO A 114 18.34 -9.19 21.61
CA PRO A 114 19.78 -9.24 21.81
C PRO A 114 20.51 -10.21 20.86
N ALA A 115 19.81 -11.21 20.31
CA ALA A 115 20.34 -12.19 19.38
C ALA A 115 20.20 -11.67 17.92
N PRO A 116 21.31 -11.42 17.20
CA PRO A 116 21.27 -10.84 15.85
C PRO A 116 20.49 -11.65 14.81
N GLU A 117 20.36 -12.96 15.01
CA GLU A 117 19.59 -13.83 14.14
C GLU A 117 18.08 -13.57 14.17
N PHE A 118 17.58 -12.88 15.20
CA PHE A 118 16.19 -12.43 15.31
C PHE A 118 16.00 -10.97 14.88
N HIS A 119 17.06 -10.29 14.45
CA HIS A 119 16.94 -8.96 13.86
C HIS A 119 16.21 -9.07 12.53
N THR A 120 15.23 -8.19 12.32
CA THR A 120 14.48 -8.14 11.07
C THR A 120 14.65 -6.79 10.41
N HIS A 121 14.77 -6.81 9.09
CA HIS A 121 14.91 -5.62 8.27
C HIS A 121 13.80 -5.61 7.22
N THR A 122 12.79 -4.77 7.41
CA THR A 122 11.79 -4.48 6.38
C THR A 122 12.41 -3.58 5.33
N ARG A 123 12.37 -3.98 4.06
CA ARG A 123 12.95 -3.17 2.98
C ARG A 123 11.85 -2.83 1.99
N LEU A 124 11.71 -1.55 1.69
CA LEU A 124 10.69 -1.06 0.77
C LEU A 124 11.30 -0.70 -0.57
N TYR A 125 10.62 -1.12 -1.62
CA TYR A 125 10.99 -0.94 -3.00
C TYR A 125 9.90 -0.13 -3.69
N ALA A 126 10.30 0.86 -4.46
CA ALA A 126 9.39 1.71 -5.20
C ALA A 126 9.82 1.84 -6.65
N ASP A 127 8.85 1.83 -7.54
CA ASP A 127 8.99 2.37 -8.88
C ASP A 127 7.98 3.50 -9.09
N ARG A 128 8.25 4.34 -10.10
CA ARG A 128 7.34 5.40 -10.51
C ARG A 128 6.76 5.04 -11.88
N ARG A 129 5.44 5.09 -12.00
CA ARG A 129 4.75 4.83 -13.26
C ARG A 129 3.54 5.75 -13.45
N PRO A 130 3.16 6.08 -14.69
CA PRO A 130 1.87 6.70 -14.98
C PRO A 130 0.74 5.80 -14.46
N TRP A 131 -0.26 6.39 -13.80
CA TRP A 131 -1.41 5.63 -13.36
C TRP A 131 -2.36 5.34 -14.54
N GLU A 132 -2.68 4.06 -14.71
CA GLU A 132 -3.73 3.57 -15.59
C GLU A 132 -4.52 2.48 -14.86
N ARG A 133 -5.84 2.43 -15.06
CA ARG A 133 -6.67 1.37 -14.47
C ARG A 133 -6.14 0.01 -14.92
N GLY A 134 -5.91 -0.88 -13.97
CA GLY A 134 -5.38 -2.22 -14.24
C GLY A 134 -3.86 -2.34 -14.22
N CYS A 135 -3.09 -1.25 -14.13
CA CYS A 135 -1.62 -1.31 -14.25
C CYS A 135 -0.92 -1.99 -13.06
N VAL A 136 -1.67 -2.34 -12.01
CA VAL A 136 -1.19 -3.04 -10.81
C VAL A 136 -2.08 -4.24 -10.44
N ASP A 137 -2.91 -4.76 -11.37
CA ASP A 137 -3.87 -5.83 -11.05
C ASP A 137 -3.22 -7.11 -10.56
N ASP A 138 -2.08 -7.51 -11.13
CA ASP A 138 -1.34 -8.70 -10.67
C ASP A 138 -0.85 -8.53 -9.22
N LEU A 139 -0.41 -7.32 -8.85
CA LEU A 139 -0.05 -7.00 -7.47
C LEU A 139 -1.28 -7.02 -6.56
N LEU A 140 -2.38 -6.41 -6.98
CA LEU A 140 -3.63 -6.37 -6.21
C LEU A 140 -4.21 -7.77 -5.98
N ARG A 141 -4.08 -8.66 -6.97
CA ARG A 141 -4.47 -10.07 -6.85
C ARG A 141 -3.58 -10.80 -5.85
N ALA A 142 -2.26 -10.65 -5.95
CA ALA A 142 -1.33 -11.24 -4.99
C ALA A 142 -1.57 -10.75 -3.55
N VAL A 143 -2.00 -9.50 -3.41
CA VAL A 143 -2.43 -8.91 -2.12
C VAL A 143 -3.73 -9.53 -1.60
N ALA A 144 -4.72 -9.72 -2.46
CA ALA A 144 -5.98 -10.39 -2.09
C ALA A 144 -5.76 -11.84 -1.63
N ASP A 145 -4.72 -12.50 -2.15
CA ASP A 145 -4.31 -13.86 -1.79
C ASP A 145 -3.39 -13.91 -0.56
N GLU A 146 -3.06 -12.76 0.04
CA GLU A 146 -2.11 -12.62 1.14
C GLU A 146 -0.68 -13.14 0.79
N THR A 147 -0.40 -13.36 -0.49
CA THR A 147 0.93 -13.77 -0.98
C THR A 147 1.89 -12.60 -1.13
N LEU A 148 1.36 -11.38 -1.17
CA LEU A 148 2.11 -10.14 -1.10
C LEU A 148 1.45 -9.22 -0.07
N VAL A 149 2.25 -8.70 0.86
CA VAL A 149 1.80 -7.91 2.00
C VAL A 149 2.55 -6.58 2.07
N GLU A 150 2.08 -5.62 2.87
CA GLU A 150 2.67 -4.27 3.00
C GLU A 150 2.83 -3.53 1.66
N VAL A 151 1.85 -3.72 0.77
CA VAL A 151 1.78 -2.96 -0.49
C VAL A 151 1.09 -1.64 -0.22
N PHE A 152 1.60 -0.56 -0.80
CA PHE A 152 0.83 0.67 -0.91
C PHE A 152 1.13 1.43 -2.20
N ILE A 153 0.14 2.20 -2.66
CA ILE A 153 0.22 3.06 -3.83
C ILE A 153 0.00 4.49 -3.37
N THR A 154 0.80 5.43 -3.86
CA THR A 154 0.75 6.83 -3.43
C THR A 154 1.04 7.79 -4.57
N ASP A 155 0.51 9.01 -4.48
CA ASP A 155 0.90 10.07 -5.40
C ASP A 155 2.37 10.48 -5.20
N THR A 156 2.95 11.14 -6.20
CA THR A 156 4.37 11.54 -6.17
C THR A 156 4.72 12.59 -5.12
N GLU A 157 3.73 13.20 -4.45
CA GLU A 157 3.91 14.14 -3.34
C GLU A 157 3.66 13.48 -1.97
N LEU A 158 3.42 12.17 -1.95
CA LEU A 158 3.10 11.39 -0.76
C LEU A 158 1.88 11.95 0.00
N ARG A 159 0.87 12.51 -0.67
CA ARG A 159 -0.29 13.15 0.01
C ARG A 159 -1.45 12.20 0.27
N ARG A 160 -1.64 11.23 -0.62
CA ARG A 160 -2.66 10.19 -0.54
C ARG A 160 -1.99 8.83 -0.65
N ILE A 161 -2.46 7.88 0.15
CA ILE A 161 -1.93 6.52 0.18
C ILE A 161 -3.11 5.55 0.13
N HIS A 162 -3.04 4.58 -0.77
CA HIS A 162 -3.92 3.43 -0.84
C HIS A 162 -3.13 2.18 -0.43
N HIS A 163 -3.48 1.56 0.69
CA HIS A 163 -2.87 0.35 1.22
C HIS A 163 -3.87 -0.81 1.11
N PRO A 164 -3.83 -1.60 0.01
CA PRO A 164 -4.63 -2.81 -0.08
C PRO A 164 -4.04 -3.92 0.80
N TYR A 165 -4.92 -4.78 1.28
CA TYR A 165 -4.62 -6.04 1.95
C TYR A 165 -5.75 -7.03 1.65
N ASP A 166 -5.71 -8.21 2.22
CA ASP A 166 -6.75 -9.21 2.04
C ASP A 166 -8.07 -8.78 2.73
N GLY A 167 -9.15 -8.73 1.96
CA GLY A 167 -10.47 -8.28 2.44
C GLY A 167 -10.73 -6.77 2.39
N GLY A 168 -9.77 -5.94 2.00
CA GLY A 168 -10.02 -4.50 1.85
C GLY A 168 -8.79 -3.64 1.61
N ALA A 169 -9.00 -2.33 1.74
CA ALA A 169 -7.93 -1.36 1.66
C ALA A 169 -8.13 -0.26 2.69
N ASP A 170 -7.01 0.20 3.25
CA ASP A 170 -6.93 1.41 4.05
C ASP A 170 -6.47 2.56 3.18
N VAL A 171 -7.13 3.70 3.28
CA VAL A 171 -6.84 4.89 2.48
C VAL A 171 -6.54 6.04 3.42
N ILE A 172 -5.39 6.68 3.21
CA ILE A 172 -4.97 7.90 3.90
C ILE A 172 -5.12 9.06 2.92
N LEU A 173 -5.90 10.07 3.30
CA LEU A 173 -6.16 11.24 2.45
C LEU A 173 -5.31 12.44 2.88
N ALA A 174 -5.29 13.49 2.05
CA ALA A 174 -4.53 14.69 2.37
C ALA A 174 -5.18 15.45 3.54
N THR A 175 -6.50 15.36 3.70
CA THR A 175 -7.27 16.07 4.74
C THR A 175 -8.47 15.24 5.24
N PRO A 176 -8.98 15.50 6.46
CA PRO A 176 -10.21 14.87 6.95
C PRO A 176 -11.43 15.13 6.07
N ALA A 177 -11.55 16.35 5.51
CA ALA A 177 -12.65 16.70 4.61
C ALA A 177 -12.60 15.89 3.29
N GLU A 178 -11.41 15.59 2.78
CA GLU A 178 -11.25 14.71 1.62
C GLU A 178 -11.60 13.25 1.98
N ARG A 179 -11.16 12.78 3.14
CA ARG A 179 -11.54 11.48 3.69
C ARG A 179 -13.06 11.33 3.77
N ASP A 180 -13.75 12.31 4.35
CA ASP A 180 -15.21 12.29 4.53
C ASP A 180 -15.94 12.25 3.17
N ARG A 181 -15.45 12.99 2.16
CA ARG A 181 -16.02 12.96 0.80
C ARG A 181 -15.83 11.60 0.13
N LEU A 182 -14.63 11.01 0.20
CA LEU A 182 -14.38 9.69 -0.37
C LEU A 182 -15.23 8.62 0.33
N ARG A 183 -15.27 8.66 1.67
CA ARG A 183 -16.12 7.79 2.50
C ARG A 183 -17.59 7.88 2.10
N GLY A 184 -18.10 9.09 1.89
CA GLY A 184 -19.50 9.33 1.53
C GLY A 184 -19.91 8.80 0.14
N ARG A 185 -18.97 8.67 -0.79
CA ARG A 185 -19.23 8.11 -2.13
C ARG A 185 -19.37 6.58 -2.14
N HIS A 186 -18.75 5.90 -1.16
CA HIS A 186 -18.61 4.44 -1.14
C HIS A 186 -19.17 3.83 0.15
N THR A 187 -20.33 4.31 0.60
CA THR A 187 -20.93 3.90 1.88
C THR A 187 -21.24 2.41 1.96
N ASP A 188 -21.62 1.79 0.84
CA ASP A 188 -21.91 0.35 0.73
C ASP A 188 -20.67 -0.55 0.84
N TRP A 189 -19.46 0.03 0.86
CA TRP A 189 -18.20 -0.72 0.99
C TRP A 189 -17.61 -0.60 2.40
N LEU A 190 -18.22 0.19 3.27
CA LEU A 190 -17.75 0.39 4.64
C LEU A 190 -18.13 -0.80 5.52
N SER A 191 -17.37 -0.99 6.61
CA SER A 191 -17.79 -1.91 7.67
C SER A 191 -19.10 -1.44 8.30
N SER A 192 -19.97 -2.40 8.62
CA SER A 192 -21.13 -2.16 9.47
C SER A 192 -20.75 -1.93 10.94
N HIS A 193 -19.52 -2.26 11.32
CA HIS A 193 -19.02 -2.05 12.67
C HIS A 193 -18.81 -0.54 12.95
N PRO A 194 -19.25 -0.01 14.11
CA PRO A 194 -19.16 1.42 14.42
C PRO A 194 -17.74 2.00 14.38
N ALA A 195 -16.73 1.17 14.67
CA ALA A 195 -15.32 1.55 14.61
C ALA A 195 -14.73 1.53 13.18
N GLY A 196 -15.51 1.14 12.17
CA GLY A 196 -15.04 0.96 10.79
C GLY A 196 -14.10 -0.23 10.62
N LEU A 197 -14.18 -1.23 11.52
CA LEU A 197 -13.35 -2.43 11.54
C LEU A 197 -14.00 -3.61 10.81
#